data_AF-A0A2H1FHY9-F1
#
_entry.id   AF-A0A2H1FHY9-F1
#
_cell.length_a   1.000
_cell.length_b   1.000
_cell.length_c   1.000
_cell.angle_alpha   90.00
_cell.angle_beta   90.00
_cell.angle_gamma   90.00
#
_symmetry.space_group_name_H-M   'P 1'
#
loop_
_entity.id
_entity.type
_entity.pdbx_description
1 polymer ?
#
loop_
_entity_poly.entity_id
_entity_poly.type
_entity_poly.pdbx_seq_one_letter_code
_entity_poly.pdbx_strand_id
1 'polypeptide(L)'
;MPSQGYGTIGLKPAIITTLQKATDEYYPGMFLPSALIIMMNEIKREYYEVGMHSIKIDFSGRYTSLTVRSDVKIWFEENYKILKEKYEKKYKANNFTKFASIFMLNMFESKAVSQNNMIRLKEADFNWLKSEYNQRKKEYESKYGVRTFEHFADIFLKEILERINSAKKILAL
;
A
#
# COMPACT_ATOMS: atom_id res chain seq x y z
N MET A 1 22.64 -26.04 -13.11
CA MET A 1 21.68 -25.84 -12.01
C MET A 1 22.46 -25.46 -10.74
N PRO A 2 21.94 -24.63 -9.80
CA PRO A 2 20.53 -24.39 -9.49
C PRO A 2 20.12 -22.89 -9.46
N SER A 3 18.84 -22.56 -9.20
CA SER A 3 18.34 -21.29 -8.59
C SER A 3 17.82 -20.08 -9.41
N GLN A 4 17.59 -20.11 -10.73
CA GLN A 4 17.14 -18.87 -11.44
C GLN A 4 15.78 -18.26 -11.01
N GLY A 5 14.99 -18.93 -10.15
CA GLY A 5 13.72 -18.39 -9.65
C GLY A 5 13.83 -17.39 -8.49
N TYR A 6 14.91 -17.41 -7.70
CA TYR A 6 15.01 -16.61 -6.48
C TYR A 6 16.39 -15.97 -6.30
N GLY A 7 16.42 -14.81 -5.65
CA GLY A 7 17.65 -14.11 -5.27
C GLY A 7 17.55 -13.56 -3.84
N THR A 8 18.70 -13.21 -3.26
CA THR A 8 18.76 -12.72 -1.88
C THR A 8 19.12 -11.24 -1.81
N ILE A 9 18.52 -10.53 -0.85
CA ILE A 9 18.85 -9.15 -0.51
C ILE A 9 19.29 -9.11 0.95
N GLY A 10 20.42 -8.47 1.23
CA GLY A 10 20.87 -8.25 2.61
C GLY A 10 19.99 -7.22 3.29
N LEU A 11 19.52 -7.48 4.50
CA LEU A 11 18.72 -6.55 5.31
C LEU A 11 19.15 -6.60 6.78
N LYS A 12 18.85 -5.54 7.53
CA LYS A 12 19.03 -5.55 8.98
C LYS A 12 17.77 -6.13 9.66
N PRO A 13 17.89 -6.85 10.77
CA PRO A 13 16.76 -7.44 11.49
C PRO A 13 15.65 -6.45 11.82
N ALA A 14 16.00 -5.26 12.32
CA ALA A 14 15.03 -4.21 12.63
C ALA A 14 14.18 -3.81 11.41
N ILE A 15 14.78 -3.78 10.23
CA ILE A 15 14.10 -3.51 8.96
C ILE A 15 13.16 -4.66 8.60
N ILE A 16 13.63 -5.91 8.70
CA ILE A 16 12.79 -7.08 8.42
C ILE A 16 11.56 -7.09 9.33
N THR A 17 11.74 -6.86 10.63
CA THR A 17 10.62 -6.79 11.58
C THR A 17 9.63 -5.69 11.21
N THR A 18 10.12 -4.53 10.78
CA THR A 18 9.26 -3.41 10.37
C THR A 18 8.48 -3.75 9.10
N LEU A 19 9.13 -4.35 8.11
CA LEU A 19 8.51 -4.78 6.86
C LEU A 19 7.51 -5.92 7.09
N GLN A 20 7.78 -6.84 8.01
CA GLN A 20 6.86 -7.90 8.41
C GLN A 20 5.59 -7.31 9.04
N LYS A 21 5.72 -6.39 10.01
CA LYS A 21 4.57 -5.71 10.61
C LYS A 21 3.72 -4.98 9.56
N ALA A 22 4.36 -4.27 8.64
CA ALA A 22 3.64 -3.61 7.55
C ALA A 22 2.96 -4.64 6.61
N THR A 23 3.63 -5.76 6.34
CA THR A 23 3.01 -6.85 5.56
C THR A 23 1.76 -7.37 6.25
N ASP A 24 1.84 -7.67 7.55
CA ASP A 24 0.70 -8.19 8.31
C ASP A 24 -0.48 -7.20 8.34
N GLU A 25 -0.19 -5.90 8.34
CA GLU A 25 -1.19 -4.83 8.34
C GLU A 25 -1.87 -4.64 6.98
N TYR A 26 -1.09 -4.55 5.90
CA TYR A 26 -1.61 -4.19 4.56
C TYR A 26 -1.97 -5.40 3.71
N TYR A 27 -1.43 -6.57 4.06
CA TYR A 27 -1.53 -7.82 3.32
C TYR A 27 -1.71 -9.00 4.31
N PRO A 28 -2.81 -9.02 5.09
CA PRO A 28 -2.99 -9.97 6.18
C PRO A 28 -2.92 -11.42 5.69
N GLY A 29 -2.18 -12.26 6.41
CA GLY A 29 -1.97 -13.67 6.08
C GLY A 29 -0.93 -13.92 4.97
N MET A 30 -0.27 -12.88 4.45
CA MET A 30 0.80 -13.02 3.46
C MET A 30 2.19 -12.89 4.06
N PHE A 31 3.14 -13.63 3.49
CA PHE A 31 4.56 -13.46 3.82
C PHE A 31 5.16 -12.28 3.04
N LEU A 32 6.14 -11.61 3.64
CA LEU A 32 6.82 -10.45 3.06
C LEU A 32 7.31 -10.68 1.60
N PRO A 33 7.95 -11.80 1.24
CA PRO A 33 8.35 -12.03 -0.16
C PRO A 33 7.17 -12.00 -1.15
N SER A 34 6.01 -12.53 -0.77
CA SER A 34 4.80 -12.52 -1.60
C SER A 34 4.21 -11.11 -1.71
N ALA A 35 4.18 -10.37 -0.60
CA ALA A 35 3.72 -8.99 -0.59
C ALA A 35 4.58 -8.09 -1.49
N LEU A 36 5.91 -8.31 -1.53
CA LEU A 36 6.80 -7.57 -2.43
C LEU A 36 6.50 -7.80 -3.92
N ILE A 37 6.09 -9.01 -4.31
CA ILE A 37 5.64 -9.30 -5.68
C ILE A 37 4.39 -8.48 -6.01
N ILE A 38 3.43 -8.44 -5.10
CA ILE A 38 2.17 -7.70 -5.28
C ILE A 38 2.45 -6.21 -5.39
N MET A 39 3.20 -5.63 -4.45
CA MET A 39 3.55 -4.20 -4.48
C MET A 39 4.29 -3.82 -5.76
N MET A 40 5.27 -4.63 -6.20
CA MET A 40 5.97 -4.38 -7.47
C MET A 40 4.96 -4.29 -8.63
N ASN A 41 4.02 -5.22 -8.71
CA ASN A 41 3.02 -5.24 -9.77
C ASN A 41 2.06 -4.05 -9.68
N GLU A 42 1.63 -3.67 -8.47
CA GLU A 42 0.76 -2.52 -8.26
C GLU A 42 1.44 -1.21 -8.67
N ILE A 43 2.72 -1.04 -8.35
CA ILE A 43 3.52 0.11 -8.75
C ILE A 43 3.74 0.13 -10.27
N LYS A 44 4.09 -1.02 -10.87
CA LYS A 44 4.25 -1.13 -12.34
C LYS A 44 2.95 -0.86 -13.11
N ARG A 45 1.79 -1.06 -12.47
CA ARG A 45 0.46 -0.73 -13.01
C ARG A 45 0.00 0.68 -12.66
N GLU A 46 0.88 1.49 -12.06
CA GLU A 46 0.61 2.90 -11.73
C GLU A 46 -0.56 3.10 -10.75
N TYR A 47 -0.91 2.08 -9.95
CA TYR A 47 -1.92 2.26 -8.91
C TYR A 47 -1.45 3.22 -7.82
N TYR A 48 -0.13 3.30 -7.60
CA TYR A 48 0.51 4.31 -6.78
C TYR A 48 1.99 4.42 -7.14
N GLU A 49 2.60 5.55 -6.79
CA GLU A 49 4.04 5.79 -6.95
C GLU A 49 4.77 5.67 -5.61
N VAL A 50 6.06 5.32 -5.67
CA VAL A 50 6.91 5.26 -4.48
C VAL A 50 7.34 6.67 -4.09
N GLY A 51 6.61 7.25 -3.15
CA GLY A 51 6.93 8.51 -2.51
C GLY A 51 8.19 8.43 -1.65
N MET A 52 8.87 9.56 -1.49
CA MET A 52 10.00 9.67 -0.56
C MET A 52 9.53 10.23 0.77
N HIS A 53 9.30 9.37 1.76
CA HIS A 53 8.75 9.75 3.05
C HIS A 53 9.82 10.05 4.09
N SER A 54 9.45 10.72 5.18
CA SER A 54 10.37 10.97 6.29
C SER A 54 10.40 9.74 7.22
N ILE A 55 11.27 8.78 6.89
CA ILE A 55 11.39 7.52 7.64
C ILE A 55 12.61 7.57 8.55
N LYS A 56 12.42 7.29 9.84
CA LYS A 56 13.52 7.05 10.79
C LYS A 56 13.89 5.57 10.76
N ILE A 57 15.16 5.29 10.51
CA ILE A 57 15.59 3.94 10.16
C ILE A 57 16.71 3.50 11.08
N ASP A 58 16.48 2.41 11.80
CA ASP A 58 17.51 1.74 12.58
C ASP A 58 18.19 0.66 11.73
N PHE A 59 19.47 0.89 11.45
CA PHE A 59 20.34 -0.08 10.76
C PHE A 59 21.22 -0.87 11.72
N SER A 60 20.88 -0.92 13.01
CA SER A 60 21.61 -1.70 14.01
C SER A 60 21.54 -3.22 13.75
N GLY A 61 22.46 -3.95 14.37
CA GLY A 61 22.53 -5.41 14.27
C GLY A 61 23.34 -5.95 13.08
N ARG A 62 23.39 -7.28 12.96
CA ARG A 62 24.10 -7.99 11.88
C ARG A 62 23.18 -8.17 10.68
N TYR A 63 23.74 -8.16 9.47
CA TYR A 63 22.93 -8.40 8.27
C TYR A 63 22.39 -9.82 8.25
N THR A 64 21.14 -9.95 7.80
CA THR A 64 20.47 -11.18 7.44
C THR A 64 20.12 -11.13 5.95
N SER A 65 19.67 -12.23 5.38
CA SER A 65 19.20 -12.29 3.99
C SER A 65 17.67 -12.42 3.93
N LEU A 66 17.07 -11.72 2.99
CA LEU A 66 15.70 -11.93 2.54
C LEU A 66 15.75 -12.58 1.16
N THR A 67 15.19 -13.79 1.04
CA THR A 67 15.03 -14.47 -0.25
C THR A 67 13.76 -13.98 -0.92
N VAL A 68 13.89 -13.46 -2.14
CA VAL A 68 12.80 -12.95 -2.97
C VAL A 68 12.85 -13.60 -4.35
N ARG A 69 11.77 -13.50 -5.12
CA ARG A 69 11.77 -13.93 -6.52
C ARG A 69 12.75 -13.09 -7.35
N SER A 70 13.38 -13.69 -8.35
CA SER A 70 14.47 -13.04 -9.12
C SER A 70 14.03 -11.74 -9.81
N ASP A 71 12.82 -11.68 -10.35
CA ASP A 71 12.27 -10.50 -11.00
C ASP A 71 12.07 -9.32 -10.03
N VAL A 72 11.69 -9.59 -8.79
CA VAL A 72 11.62 -8.58 -7.72
C VAL A 72 13.01 -8.04 -7.40
N LYS A 73 14.02 -8.93 -7.32
CA LYS A 73 15.42 -8.50 -7.11
C LYS A 73 15.93 -7.63 -8.26
N ILE A 74 15.71 -8.07 -9.51
CA ILE A 74 16.10 -7.31 -10.71
C ILE A 74 15.42 -5.94 -10.70
N TRP A 75 14.12 -5.87 -10.38
CA TRP A 75 13.40 -4.62 -10.29
C TRP A 75 13.98 -3.66 -9.24
N PHE A 76 14.42 -4.16 -8.07
CA PHE A 76 15.13 -3.32 -7.11
C PHE A 76 16.49 -2.83 -7.63
N GLU A 77 17.25 -3.68 -8.34
CA GLU A 77 18.54 -3.31 -8.93
C GLU A 77 18.38 -2.25 -10.02
N GLU A 78 17.34 -2.34 -10.84
CA GLU A 78 16.97 -1.32 -11.84
C GLU A 78 16.63 0.02 -11.17
N ASN A 79 15.76 -0.01 -10.15
CA ASN A 79 15.41 1.19 -9.38
C ASN A 79 16.64 1.80 -8.69
N TYR A 80 17.57 0.98 -8.20
CA TYR A 80 18.81 1.48 -7.61
C TYR A 80 19.64 2.28 -8.61
N LYS A 81 19.79 1.78 -9.85
CA LYS A 81 20.54 2.50 -10.89
C LYS A 81 19.97 3.90 -11.17
N ILE A 82 18.65 4.02 -11.18
CA ILE A 82 17.92 5.25 -11.50
C ILE A 82 17.89 6.21 -10.29
N LEU A 83 17.63 5.68 -9.09
CA LEU A 83 17.26 6.48 -7.91
C LEU A 83 18.41 6.63 -6.89
N LYS A 84 19.56 5.97 -7.08
CA LYS A 84 20.68 5.97 -6.12
C LYS A 84 21.04 7.35 -5.62
N GLU A 85 21.21 8.34 -6.50
CA GLU A 85 21.71 9.66 -6.12
C GLU A 85 20.70 10.42 -5.26
N LYS A 86 19.41 10.29 -5.59
CA LYS A 86 18.31 10.92 -4.85
C LYS A 86 18.19 10.30 -3.45
N TYR A 87 18.29 8.97 -3.36
CA TYR A 87 18.25 8.25 -2.09
C TYR A 87 19.51 8.46 -1.24
N GLU A 88 20.68 8.59 -1.87
CA GLU A 88 21.92 8.92 -1.17
C GLU A 88 21.87 10.33 -0.57
N LYS A 89 21.42 11.33 -1.34
CA LYS A 89 21.26 12.71 -0.85
C LYS A 89 20.29 12.80 0.32
N LYS A 90 19.12 12.14 0.23
CA LYS A 90 18.07 12.26 1.25
C LYS A 90 18.32 11.38 2.48
N TYR A 91 18.78 10.14 2.28
CA TYR A 91 18.82 9.13 3.35
C TYR A 91 20.22 8.57 3.63
N LYS A 92 21.26 9.05 2.94
CA LYS A 92 22.64 8.50 3.02
C LYS A 92 22.68 7.01 2.67
N ALA A 93 21.80 6.58 1.74
CA ALA A 93 21.70 5.22 1.24
C ALA A 93 22.81 4.91 0.22
N ASN A 94 24.06 4.91 0.69
CA ASN A 94 25.27 4.80 -0.12
C ASN A 94 25.58 3.40 -0.69
N ASN A 95 24.66 2.44 -0.55
CA ASN A 95 24.81 1.10 -1.11
C ASN A 95 23.44 0.47 -1.39
N PHE A 96 23.45 -0.60 -2.18
CA PHE A 96 22.23 -1.29 -2.60
C PHE A 96 21.40 -1.81 -1.41
N THR A 97 22.03 -2.35 -0.38
CA THR A 97 21.33 -2.90 0.80
C THR A 97 20.55 -1.82 1.56
N LYS A 98 21.20 -0.68 1.82
CA LYS A 98 20.53 0.47 2.42
C LYS A 98 19.43 0.97 1.48
N PHE A 99 19.74 1.18 0.20
CA PHE A 99 18.73 1.60 -0.76
C PHE A 99 17.49 0.71 -0.74
N ALA A 100 17.65 -0.61 -0.90
CA ALA A 100 16.56 -1.57 -0.92
C ALA A 100 15.75 -1.53 0.39
N SER A 101 16.41 -1.42 1.54
CA SER A 101 15.77 -1.28 2.84
C SER A 101 14.84 -0.06 2.89
N ILE A 102 15.35 1.10 2.51
CA ILE A 102 14.60 2.37 2.56
C ILE A 102 13.52 2.41 1.49
N PHE A 103 13.83 1.90 0.30
CA PHE A 103 12.90 1.84 -0.82
C PHE A 103 11.68 0.97 -0.49
N MET A 104 11.88 -0.21 0.11
CA MET A 104 10.78 -1.05 0.58
C MET A 104 9.93 -0.36 1.65
N LEU A 105 10.54 0.33 2.62
CA LEU A 105 9.79 1.09 3.61
C LEU A 105 8.96 2.21 2.97
N ASN A 106 9.55 2.95 2.01
CA ASN A 106 8.83 3.96 1.24
C ASN A 106 7.67 3.38 0.41
N MET A 107 7.83 2.17 -0.14
CA MET A 107 6.74 1.49 -0.87
C MET A 107 5.55 1.22 0.06
N PHE A 108 5.80 0.67 1.25
CA PHE A 108 4.76 0.41 2.24
C PHE A 108 4.11 1.71 2.75
N GLU A 109 4.90 2.74 3.03
CA GLU A 109 4.36 4.05 3.43
C GLU A 109 3.51 4.67 2.32
N SER A 110 3.94 4.56 1.06
CA SER A 110 3.15 5.04 -0.09
C SER A 110 1.85 4.27 -0.25
N LYS A 111 1.85 2.97 0.04
CA LYS A 111 0.64 2.14 0.10
C LYS A 111 -0.30 2.59 1.22
N ALA A 112 0.25 2.92 2.39
CA ALA A 112 -0.53 3.44 3.51
C ALA A 112 -1.21 4.76 3.14
N VAL A 113 -0.47 5.69 2.53
CA VAL A 113 -0.99 6.98 2.07
C VAL A 113 -2.05 6.81 0.98
N SER A 114 -1.86 5.92 0.00
CA SER A 114 -2.86 5.67 -1.03
C SER A 114 -4.13 5.01 -0.48
N GLN A 115 -3.99 4.12 0.50
CA GLN A 115 -5.12 3.49 1.18
C GLN A 115 -5.83 4.40 2.19
N ASN A 116 -5.20 5.45 2.72
CA ASN A 116 -5.88 6.45 3.54
C ASN A 116 -6.99 7.21 2.79
N ASN A 117 -6.97 7.15 1.45
CA ASN A 117 -8.01 7.71 0.59
C ASN A 117 -9.00 6.64 0.07
N MET A 118 -8.76 5.35 0.32
CA MET A 118 -9.71 4.29 0.01
C MET A 118 -10.51 3.94 1.26
N ILE A 119 -11.84 4.05 1.16
CA ILE A 119 -12.73 3.47 2.17
C ILE A 119 -12.48 1.96 2.18
N ARG A 120 -11.76 1.46 3.19
CA ARG A 120 -11.57 0.03 3.42
C ARG A 120 -12.89 -0.55 3.90
N LEU A 121 -13.75 -0.96 2.97
CA LEU A 121 -14.94 -1.73 3.30
C LEU A 121 -14.50 -3.13 3.72
N LYS A 122 -14.66 -3.48 5.00
CA LYS A 122 -14.59 -4.87 5.45
C LYS A 122 -15.73 -5.65 4.80
N GLU A 123 -15.67 -6.98 4.83
CA GLU A 123 -16.77 -7.82 4.32
C GLU A 123 -18.11 -7.46 4.96
N ALA A 124 -18.12 -7.16 6.27
CA ALA A 124 -19.29 -6.67 6.98
C ALA A 124 -19.80 -5.33 6.41
N ASP A 125 -18.90 -4.41 6.08
CA ASP A 125 -19.24 -3.10 5.51
C ASP A 125 -19.76 -3.25 4.07
N PHE A 126 -19.23 -4.20 3.30
CA PHE A 126 -19.72 -4.53 1.96
C PHE A 126 -21.12 -5.16 2.01
N ASN A 127 -21.34 -6.10 2.94
CA ASN A 127 -22.65 -6.71 3.15
C ASN A 127 -23.68 -5.68 3.62
N TRP A 128 -23.27 -4.75 4.47
CA TRP A 128 -24.09 -3.59 4.85
C TRP A 128 -24.38 -2.69 3.64
N LEU A 129 -23.39 -2.35 2.81
CA LEU A 129 -23.61 -1.52 1.63
C LEU A 129 -24.57 -2.19 0.63
N LYS A 130 -24.49 -3.52 0.50
CA LYS A 130 -25.40 -4.33 -0.30
C LYS A 130 -26.83 -4.36 0.28
N SER A 131 -26.97 -4.40 1.61
CA SER A 131 -28.29 -4.34 2.25
C SER A 131 -28.92 -2.95 2.07
N GLU A 132 -28.16 -1.87 2.23
CA GLU A 132 -28.60 -0.50 1.95
C GLU A 132 -29.02 -0.32 0.49
N TYR A 133 -28.25 -0.87 -0.46
CA TYR A 133 -28.64 -0.87 -1.87
C TYR A 133 -30.00 -1.55 -2.06
N ASN A 134 -30.19 -2.76 -1.53
CA ASN A 134 -31.46 -3.48 -1.70
C ASN A 134 -32.66 -2.73 -1.08
N GLN A 135 -32.45 -2.01 0.03
CA GLN A 135 -33.50 -1.23 0.68
C GLN A 135 -33.85 0.04 -0.10
N ARG A 136 -32.85 0.72 -0.66
CA ARG A 136 -32.99 2.07 -1.23
C ARG A 136 -32.96 2.12 -2.75
N LYS A 137 -32.79 0.98 -3.42
CA LYS A 137 -32.65 0.89 -4.88
C LYS A 137 -33.74 1.66 -5.62
N LYS A 138 -35.02 1.49 -5.25
CA LYS A 138 -36.14 2.18 -5.92
C LYS A 138 -36.12 3.70 -5.75
N GLU A 139 -35.72 4.17 -4.57
CA GLU A 139 -35.58 5.60 -4.29
C GLU A 139 -34.44 6.21 -5.10
N TYR A 140 -33.27 5.55 -5.11
CA TYR A 140 -32.09 6.03 -5.84
C TYR A 140 -32.26 5.88 -7.37
N GLU A 141 -33.00 4.88 -7.83
CA GLU A 141 -33.44 4.78 -9.24
C GLU A 141 -34.27 5.99 -9.64
N SER A 142 -35.27 6.36 -8.84
CA SER A 142 -36.16 7.48 -9.13
C SER A 142 -35.48 8.85 -9.02
N LYS A 143 -34.58 9.03 -8.06
CA LYS A 143 -33.98 10.32 -7.72
C LYS A 143 -32.70 10.62 -8.50
N TYR A 144 -31.92 9.58 -8.80
CA TYR A 144 -30.58 9.71 -9.38
C TYR A 144 -30.37 8.86 -10.65
N GLY A 145 -31.38 8.09 -11.09
CA GLY A 145 -31.25 7.22 -12.26
C GLY A 145 -30.29 6.05 -12.05
N VAL A 146 -30.02 5.68 -10.80
CA VAL A 146 -29.04 4.65 -10.43
C VAL A 146 -29.59 3.27 -10.76
N ARG A 147 -28.96 2.51 -11.67
CA ARG A 147 -29.43 1.17 -12.07
C ARG A 147 -28.52 0.02 -11.63
N THR A 148 -27.33 0.33 -11.11
CA THR A 148 -26.33 -0.66 -10.71
C THR A 148 -25.86 -0.41 -9.28
N PHE A 149 -25.32 -1.46 -8.66
CA PHE A 149 -24.80 -1.38 -7.29
C PHE A 149 -23.60 -0.44 -7.19
N GLU A 150 -22.72 -0.46 -8.19
CA GLU A 150 -21.53 0.38 -8.26
C GLU A 150 -21.92 1.86 -8.31
N HIS A 151 -22.88 2.21 -9.17
CA HIS A 151 -23.38 3.57 -9.28
C HIS A 151 -24.12 4.02 -8.00
N PHE A 152 -24.82 3.09 -7.32
CA PHE A 152 -25.39 3.36 -6.01
C PHE A 152 -24.31 3.65 -4.97
N ALA A 153 -23.28 2.80 -4.88
CA ALA A 153 -22.20 2.91 -3.91
C ALA A 153 -21.48 4.26 -4.04
N ASP A 154 -21.16 4.69 -5.25
CA ASP A 154 -20.49 5.97 -5.49
C ASP A 154 -21.30 7.17 -5.00
N ILE A 155 -22.59 7.22 -5.33
CA ILE A 155 -23.47 8.33 -4.92
C ILE A 155 -23.74 8.26 -3.41
N PHE A 156 -24.04 7.09 -2.89
CA PHE A 156 -24.41 6.89 -1.49
C PHE A 156 -23.26 7.21 -0.53
N LEU A 157 -22.04 6.74 -0.84
CA LEU A 157 -20.86 7.03 -0.02
C LEU A 157 -20.50 8.51 -0.06
N LYS A 158 -20.69 9.18 -1.20
CA LYS A 158 -20.51 10.63 -1.32
C LYS A 158 -21.49 11.40 -0.43
N GLU A 159 -22.77 11.03 -0.44
CA GLU A 159 -23.78 11.65 0.43
C GLU A 159 -23.47 11.45 1.92
N ILE A 160 -23.01 10.26 2.31
CA ILE A 160 -22.59 9.98 3.69
C ILE A 160 -21.42 10.89 4.08
N LEU A 161 -20.42 11.02 3.22
CA LEU A 161 -19.26 11.87 3.48
C LEU A 161 -19.64 13.34 3.64
N GLU A 162 -20.53 13.85 2.78
CA GLU A 162 -21.05 15.22 2.85
C GLU A 162 -21.83 15.46 4.16
N ARG A 163 -22.63 14.49 4.62
CA ARG A 163 -23.33 14.57 5.91
C ARG A 163 -22.36 14.56 7.09
N ILE A 164 -21.34 13.71 7.07
CA ILE A 164 -20.30 13.67 8.10
C ILE A 164 -19.55 15.00 8.17
N ASN A 165 -19.16 15.55 7.00
CA ASN A 165 -18.47 16.84 6.93
C ASN A 165 -19.34 17.99 7.45
N SER A 166 -20.64 17.96 7.16
CA SER A 166 -21.60 18.94 7.67
C SER A 166 -21.76 18.82 9.20
N ALA A 167 -21.89 17.59 9.71
CA ALA A 167 -21.97 17.34 11.15
C ALA A 167 -20.70 17.78 11.89
N LYS A 168 -19.51 17.53 11.33
CA LYS A 168 -18.24 18.01 11.88
C LYS A 168 -18.17 19.54 11.96
N LYS A 169 -18.69 20.25 10.95
CA LYS A 169 -18.75 21.72 10.96
C LYS A 169 -19.69 22.26 12.05
N ILE A 170 -20.81 21.60 12.28
CA ILE A 170 -21.79 21.98 13.32
C ILE A 170 -21.23 21.71 14.72
N LEU A 171 -20.54 20.59 14.91
CA LEU A 171 -19.95 20.20 16.21
C LEU A 171 -18.63 20.91 16.53
N ALA A 172 -18.03 21.60 15.56
CA ALA A 172 -16.83 22.43 15.75
C ALA A 172 -17.15 23.91 16.02
N LEU A 173 -18.44 24.26 16.10
CA LEU A 173 -18.99 25.50 16.66
C LEU A 173 -19.35 25.29 18.13
#